data_AF-A0A3C1P6G3-F1
#
_entry.id   AF-A0A3C1P6G3-F1
#
_cell.length_a   1.000
_cell.length_b   1.000
_cell.length_c   1.000
_cell.angle_alpha   90.00
_cell.angle_beta   90.00
_cell.angle_gamma   90.00
#
_symmetry.space_group_name_H-M   'P 1'
#
loop_
_entity.id
_entity.type
_entity.pdbx_description
1 polymer ?
#
loop_
_entity_poly.entity_id
_entity_poly.type
_entity_poly.pdbx_seq_one_letter_code
_entity_poly.pdbx_strand_id
1 'polypeptide(L)' 'MSVEPSLQVVAPDGIPNVRPGDDLVALLLQPLTAVAWPDGSRGLHDGDIVVITSKVVAKAEGRVMAADGRDDVIALDTVR' A
#
# COMPACT_ATOMS: atom_id res chain seq x y z
N MET A 1 -13.07 -25.64 -22.53
CA MET A 1 -13.72 -24.92 -21.43
C MET A 1 -13.12 -23.54 -21.39
N SER A 2 -13.88 -22.50 -21.73
CA SER A 2 -13.39 -21.13 -21.60
C SER A 2 -13.48 -20.76 -20.12
N VAL A 3 -12.34 -20.47 -19.49
CA VAL A 3 -12.32 -19.87 -18.17
C VAL A 3 -12.75 -18.42 -18.36
N GLU A 4 -13.88 -18.03 -17.77
CA GLU A 4 -14.24 -16.62 -17.76
C GLU A 4 -13.22 -15.84 -16.93
N PRO A 5 -12.79 -14.65 -17.38
CA PRO A 5 -11.83 -13.86 -16.63
C PRO A 5 -12.44 -13.50 -15.27
N SER A 6 -11.69 -13.79 -14.20
CA SER A 6 -12.07 -13.45 -12.84
C SER A 6 -11.07 -12.46 -12.26
N LEU A 7 -11.55 -11.50 -11.47
CA LEU A 7 -10.73 -10.53 -10.75
C LEU A 7 -10.84 -10.83 -9.25
N GLN A 8 -9.69 -10.94 -8.58
CA GLN A 8 -9.60 -11.05 -7.14
C GLN A 8 -8.85 -9.84 -6.58
N VAL A 9 -9.31 -9.34 -5.43
CA VAL A 9 -8.68 -8.22 -4.72
C VAL A 9 -8.70 -8.55 -3.24
N VAL A 10 -7.54 -8.47 -2.59
CA VAL A 10 -7.38 -8.73 -1.16
C VAL A 10 -6.54 -7.62 -0.53
N ALA A 11 -6.82 -7.30 0.72
CA ALA A 11 -5.99 -6.42 1.53
C ALA A 11 -5.11 -7.31 2.43
N PRO A 12 -3.77 -7.26 2.30
CA PRO A 12 -2.89 -8.01 3.20
C PRO A 12 -2.97 -7.45 4.62
N ASP A 13 -3.15 -8.34 5.60
CA ASP A 13 -3.11 -7.99 7.02
C ASP A 13 -1.67 -7.90 7.55
N GLY A 14 -1.53 -7.39 8.79
CA GLY A 14 -0.24 -7.40 9.51
C GLY A 14 0.75 -6.31 9.11
N ILE A 15 0.35 -5.38 8.23
CA ILE A 15 1.19 -4.22 7.87
C ILE A 15 1.21 -3.21 9.03
N PRO A 16 2.38 -2.87 9.61
CA PRO A 16 2.47 -1.90 10.70
C PRO A 16 2.21 -0.47 10.22
N ASN A 17 2.05 0.46 11.17
CA ASN A 17 1.98 1.88 10.84
C ASN A 17 3.31 2.38 10.26
N VAL A 18 3.28 2.90 9.04
CA VAL A 18 4.41 3.54 8.37
C VAL A 18 4.79 4.85 9.05
N ARG A 19 6.09 5.06 9.25
CA ARG A 19 6.73 6.24 9.86
C ARG A 19 7.73 6.90 8.90
N PRO A 20 8.08 8.17 9.13
CA PRO A 20 9.16 8.84 8.41
C PRO A 20 10.47 8.04 8.43
N GLY A 21 11.04 7.82 7.24
CA GLY A 21 12.29 7.09 7.06
C GLY A 21 12.16 5.57 6.99
N ASP A 22 10.95 5.01 7.13
CA ASP A 22 10.73 3.57 6.96
C ASP A 22 11.03 3.14 5.51
N ASP A 23 11.75 2.03 5.37
CA ASP A 23 11.85 1.32 4.09
C ASP A 23 10.54 0.60 3.80
N LEU A 24 9.72 1.23 2.95
CA LEU A 24 8.40 0.71 2.59
C LEU A 24 8.47 -0.65 1.89
N VAL A 25 9.53 -0.93 1.12
CA VAL A 25 9.70 -2.22 0.43
C VAL A 25 9.96 -3.31 1.45
N ALA A 26 10.89 -3.07 2.38
CA ALA A 26 11.20 -4.01 3.46
C ALA A 26 9.98 -4.29 4.35
N LEU A 27 9.16 -3.28 4.63
CA LEU A 27 7.93 -3.44 5.42
C LEU A 27 6.85 -4.28 4.72
N LEU A 28 6.74 -4.19 3.40
CA LEU A 28 5.68 -4.86 2.63
C LEU A 28 6.07 -6.29 2.18
N LEU A 29 7.36 -6.61 2.16
CA LEU A 29 7.88 -7.91 1.68
C LEU A 29 7.21 -9.12 2.35
N GLN A 30 7.13 -9.16 3.68
CA GLN A 30 6.53 -10.29 4.38
C GLN A 30 5.00 -10.35 4.19
N PRO A 31 4.23 -9.27 4.38
CA PRO A 31 2.79 -9.28 4.12
C PRO A 31 2.44 -9.71 2.68
N LEU A 32 3.18 -9.22 1.68
CA LEU A 32 2.94 -9.53 0.27
C LEU A 32 3.25 -11.00 -0.08
N THR A 33 4.31 -11.57 0.49
CA THR A 33 4.63 -13.00 0.29
C THR A 33 3.68 -13.93 1.05
N ALA A 34 2.99 -13.42 2.07
CA ALA A 34 2.05 -14.19 2.89
C ALA A 34 0.58 -14.02 2.49
N VAL A 35 0.28 -13.24 1.44
CA VAL A 35 -1.09 -13.04 0.94
C VAL A 35 -1.77 -14.39 0.73
N ALA A 36 -3.00 -14.53 1.21
CA ALA A 36 -3.84 -15.69 0.98
C ALA A 36 -4.98 -15.28 0.05
N TRP A 37 -5.06 -15.93 -1.11
CA TRP A 37 -6.08 -15.65 -2.11
C TRP A 37 -7.33 -16.52 -1.89
N PRO A 38 -8.52 -16.07 -2.34
CA PRO A 38 -9.76 -16.85 -2.24
C PRO A 38 -9.73 -18.22 -2.96
N ASP A 39 -8.85 -18.38 -3.95
CA ASP A 39 -8.66 -19.65 -4.67
C ASP A 39 -7.71 -20.64 -3.97
N GLY A 40 -7.17 -20.25 -2.80
CA GLY A 40 -6.24 -21.05 -2.02
C GLY A 40 -4.76 -20.88 -2.38
N SER A 41 -4.44 -20.11 -3.42
CA SER A 41 -3.06 -19.74 -3.74
C SER A 41 -2.48 -18.76 -2.70
N ARG A 42 -1.15 -18.62 -2.68
CA ARG A 42 -0.45 -17.81 -1.69
C ARG A 42 0.69 -17.00 -2.31
N GLY A 43 0.90 -15.81 -1.77
CA GLY A 43 1.92 -14.87 -2.24
C GLY A 43 1.51 -14.17 -3.54
N LEU A 44 2.42 -13.34 -4.06
CA LEU A 44 2.25 -12.68 -5.36
C LEU A 44 2.71 -13.61 -6.49
N HIS A 45 2.00 -13.53 -7.61
CA HIS A 45 2.34 -14.19 -8.86
C HIS A 45 2.70 -13.16 -9.93
N ASP A 46 3.37 -13.64 -10.98
CA ASP A 46 3.69 -12.80 -12.13
C ASP A 46 2.41 -12.25 -12.77
N GLY A 47 2.37 -10.93 -12.93
CA GLY A 47 1.21 -10.21 -13.45
C GLY A 47 0.26 -9.65 -12.39
N ASP A 48 0.46 -9.98 -11.11
CA ASP A 48 -0.30 -9.37 -10.02
C ASP A 48 0.02 -7.88 -9.88
N ILE A 49 -0.97 -7.11 -9.42
CA ILE A 49 -0.86 -5.66 -9.23
C ILE A 49 -0.89 -5.34 -7.73
N VAL A 50 0.16 -4.66 -7.25
CA VAL A 50 0.22 -4.14 -5.89
C VAL A 50 -0.24 -2.68 -5.88
N VAL A 51 -1.35 -2.41 -5.19
CA VAL A 51 -1.89 -1.06 -5.04
C VAL A 51 -1.48 -0.48 -3.70
N ILE A 52 -0.71 0.60 -3.72
CA ILE A 52 -0.23 1.30 -2.52
C ILE A 52 -0.88 2.69 -2.47
N THR A 53 -1.50 3.04 -1.35
CA THR A 53 -2.08 4.37 -1.19
C THR A 53 -0.97 5.43 -1.08
N SER A 54 -1.16 6.60 -1.69
CA SER A 54 -0.14 7.67 -1.69
C SER A 54 0.24 8.15 -0.28
N LYS A 55 -0.65 7.99 0.72
CA LYS A 55 -0.39 8.38 2.11
C LYS A 55 0.76 7.61 2.75
N VAL A 56 0.89 6.30 2.48
CA VAL A 56 1.96 5.50 3.10
C VAL A 56 3.31 5.83 2.48
N VAL A 57 3.33 6.14 1.16
CA VAL A 57 4.53 6.63 0.47
C VAL A 57 4.95 7.99 1.04
N ALA A 58 4.01 8.93 1.15
CA ALA A 58 4.28 10.25 1.72
C ALA A 58 4.79 10.17 3.18
N LYS A 59 4.27 9.22 3.98
CA LYS A 59 4.76 8.96 5.34
C LYS A 59 6.20 8.45 5.34
N ALA A 60 6.52 7.44 4.54
CA ALA A 60 7.86 6.87 4.45
C ALA A 60 8.90 7.93 3.99
N GLU A 61 8.51 8.77 3.03
CA GLU A 61 9.35 9.88 2.54
C GLU A 61 9.44 11.07 3.53
N GLY A 62 8.80 10.99 4.70
CA GLY A 62 8.86 12.03 5.72
C GLY A 62 8.07 13.29 5.37
N ARG A 63 7.13 13.25 4.44
CA ARG A 63 6.24 14.37 4.07
C ARG A 63 5.09 14.57 5.08
N VAL A 64 5.30 14.18 6.33
CA VAL A 64 4.32 14.34 7.40
C VAL A 64 4.57 15.68 8.06
N MET A 65 3.63 16.61 7.93
CA MET A 65 3.67 17.87 8.66
C MET A 65 2.80 17.75 9.91
N ALA A 66 3.34 18.18 11.06
CA ALA A 66 2.52 18.43 12.23
C ALA A 66 1.69 19.70 11.94
N ALA A 67 0.38 19.59 12.02
CA ALA A 67 -0.51 20.72 11.90
C ALA A 67 -1.32 20.82 13.18
N ASP A 68 -1.23 21.97 13.85
CA ASP A 68 -1.97 22.26 15.08
C ASP A 68 -3.47 22.55 14.77
N GLY A 69 -3.85 22.62 13.49
CA GLY A 69 -5.20 22.76 12.96
C GLY A 69 -5.35 22.24 11.53
N ARG A 70 -6.57 21.84 11.13
CA ARG A 70 -6.86 21.16 9.84
C ARG A 70 -6.70 22.05 8.59
N ASP A 71 -6.57 23.37 8.78
CA ASP A 71 -6.64 24.37 7.71
C ASP A 71 -5.28 24.74 7.09
N ASP A 72 -4.16 24.33 7.69
CA ASP A 72 -2.81 24.73 7.24
C ASP A 72 -2.16 23.79 6.21
N VAL A 73 -2.77 22.62 5.96
CA VAL A 73 -2.13 21.52 5.19
C VAL A 73 -2.48 21.53 3.70
N ILE A 74 -3.49 22.31 3.28
CA ILE A 74 -4.06 22.24 1.92
C ILE A 74 -3.20 23.02 0.89
N ALA A 75 -2.24 23.85 1.32
CA ALA A 75 -1.50 24.74 0.42
C ALA A 75 -0.30 24.11 -0.34
N LEU A 76 0.14 22.90 0.02
CA LEU A 76 1.39 22.32 -0.51
C LEU A 76 1.22 21.19 -1.54
N ASP A 77 0.01 20.72 -1.80
CA ASP A 77 -0.26 19.56 -2.67
C ASP A 77 -0.87 19.96 -4.04
N THR A 78 -0.69 21.21 -4.45
CA THR A 78 -1.20 21.73 -5.74
C THR A 78 -0.18 21.56 -6.87
N VAL A 79 -0.41 20.52 -7.67
CA VAL A 79 -0.12 20.37 -9.12
C VAL A 79 1.35 20.28 -9.55
N ARG A 80 1.72 19.11 -10.09
CA ARG A 80 2.61 18.99 -11.25
C ARG A 80 2.08 17.94 -12.21
#